data_AF-A0A2D7S1M6-F1
#
_entry.id   AF-A0A2D7S1M6-F1
#
_cell.length_a   1.000
_cell.length_b   1.000
_cell.length_c   1.000
_cell.angle_alpha   90.00
_cell.angle_beta   90.00
_cell.angle_gamma   90.00
#
_symmetry.space_group_name_H-M   'P 1'
#
loop_
_entity.id
_entity.type
_entity.pdbx_description
1 polymer ?
#
loop_
_entity_poly.entity_id
_entity_poly.type
_entity_poly.pdbx_seq_one_letter_code
_entity_poly.pdbx_strand_id
1 'polypeptide(L)' 'ETMHDLRKVGVSIITLGQYLQPSKKHLPVIEFITPEKFVNYKEIGLSLGFQHVESGPFVRSSYHAEKHVN' A
#
# COMPACT_ATOMS: atom_id res chain seq x y z
N GLU A 1 3.51 5.31 11.60
CA GLU A 1 4.60 6.27 11.33
C GLU A 1 4.68 6.63 9.85
N THR A 2 5.15 5.73 8.97
CA THR A 2 5.38 6.01 7.53
C THR A 2 4.24 6.72 6.81
N MET A 3 2.99 6.28 6.99
CA MET A 3 1.82 6.91 6.37
C MET A 3 1.66 8.39 6.77
N HIS A 4 1.96 8.73 8.02
CA HIS A 4 1.92 10.12 8.47
C HIS A 4 3.01 10.94 7.80
N ASP A 5 4.23 10.40 7.66
CA ASP A 5 5.34 11.13 7.06
C ASP A 5 5.10 11.37 5.56
N LEU A 6 4.56 10.38 4.86
CA LEU A 6 4.12 10.53 3.48
C LEU A 6 3.04 11.62 3.36
N ARG A 7 2.08 11.68 4.29
CA ARG A 7 1.09 12.77 4.31
C ARG A 7 1.70 14.14 4.62
N LYS A 8 2.65 14.23 5.55
CA LYS A 8 3.32 15.49 5.89
C LYS A 8 4.02 16.11 4.68
N VAL A 9 4.56 15.29 3.77
CA VAL A 9 5.22 15.76 2.54
C VAL A 9 4.28 15.88 1.34
N GLY A 10 2.97 15.76 1.55
CA GLY A 10 1.98 16.06 0.52
C GLY A 10 1.64 14.90 -0.41
N VAL A 11 2.02 13.65 -0.10
CA VAL A 11 1.61 12.50 -0.90
C VAL A 11 0.08 12.37 -0.87
N SER A 12 -0.51 12.21 -2.06
CA SER A 12 -1.95 12.09 -2.28
C SER A 12 -2.41 10.64 -2.48
N ILE A 13 -1.59 9.81 -3.13
CA ILE A 13 -1.92 8.43 -3.50
C ILE A 13 -0.92 7.48 -2.86
N ILE A 14 -1.41 6.39 -2.26
CA ILE A 14 -0.56 5.33 -1.70
C ILE A 14 -1.07 3.94 -2.11
N THR A 15 -0.13 3.05 -2.43
CA THR A 15 -0.41 1.65 -2.77
C THR A 15 0.31 0.72 -1.80
N LEU A 16 -0.38 -0.26 -1.22
CA LEU A 16 0.16 -1.22 -0.26
C LEU A 16 -0.06 -2.64 -0.79
N GLY A 17 1.04 -3.36 -1.04
CA GLY A 17 1.04 -4.70 -1.60
C GLY A 17 1.84 -5.70 -0.77
N GLN A 18 1.55 -6.99 -0.91
CA GLN A 18 2.36 -8.04 -0.30
C GLN A 18 3.71 -8.11 -0.99
N TYR A 19 4.78 -8.11 -0.18
CA TYR A 19 6.10 -8.47 -0.65
C TYR A 19 6.13 -9.96 -1.02
N LEU A 20 6.42 -10.25 -2.28
CA LEU A 20 6.61 -11.59 -2.79
C LEU A 20 8.08 -11.72 -3.18
N GLN A 21 8.78 -12.61 -2.48
CA GLN A 21 10.20 -12.88 -2.73
C GLN A 21 10.38 -13.39 -4.17
N PRO A 22 11.13 -12.69 -5.05
CA PRO A 22 11.28 -13.12 -6.45
C PRO A 22 12.10 -14.41 -6.59
N SER A 23 13.07 -14.62 -5.71
CA SER A 23 13.90 -15.83 -5.66
C SER A 23 14.56 -15.98 -4.29
N LYS A 24 15.08 -17.17 -3.97
CA LYS A 24 15.76 -17.48 -2.69
C LYS A 24 16.95 -16.58 -2.34
N LYS A 25 17.47 -15.81 -3.31
CA LYS A 25 18.57 -14.85 -3.09
C LYS A 25 18.10 -13.50 -2.53
N HIS A 26 16.80 -13.21 -2.59
CA HIS A 26 16.21 -11.97 -2.08
C HIS A 26 15.81 -12.12 -0.61
N LEU A 27 15.44 -11.02 0.03
CA LEU A 27 14.95 -11.04 1.41
C LEU A 27 13.80 -12.05 1.56
N PRO A 28 13.81 -12.91 2.60
CA PRO A 28 12.73 -13.84 2.85
C PRO A 28 11.45 -13.09 3.20
N VAL A 29 10.30 -13.70 2.88
CA VAL A 29 9.01 -13.20 3.37
C VAL A 29 8.94 -13.48 4.87
N ILE A 30 8.79 -12.42 5.67
CA ILE A 30 8.65 -12.54 7.14
C ILE A 30 7.22 -12.92 7.52
N GLU A 31 6.23 -12.32 6.84
CA GLU A 31 4.81 -12.55 7.10
C GLU A 31 4.01 -12.43 5.79
N PHE A 32 3.00 -13.30 5.64
CA PHE A 32 1.93 -13.13 4.67
C PHE A 32 0.77 -12.40 5.35
N ILE A 33 0.56 -11.16 4.95
CA ILE A 33 -0.43 -10.28 5.55
C ILE A 33 -1.84 -10.72 5.12
N THR A 34 -2.75 -10.84 6.09
CA THR A 34 -4.12 -11.26 5.80
C THR A 34 -4.91 -10.17 5.08
N PRO A 35 -5.94 -10.52 4.28
CA PRO A 35 -6.79 -9.54 3.62
C PRO A 35 -7.39 -8.49 4.58
N GLU A 36 -7.76 -8.89 5.80
CA GLU A 36 -8.34 -7.99 6.81
C GLU A 36 -7.34 -6.92 7.26
N LYS A 37 -6.05 -7.27 7.41
CA LYS A 37 -5.01 -6.27 7.71
C LYS A 37 -4.88 -5.25 6.59
N PHE A 38 -4.98 -5.67 5.32
CA PHE A 38 -4.97 -4.73 4.19
C PHE A 38 -6.19 -3.79 4.20
N VAL A 39 -7.37 -4.28 4.59
CA VAL A 39 -8.57 -3.44 4.79
C VAL A 39 -8.31 -2.39 5.87
N ASN A 40 -7.77 -2.80 7.03
CA ASN A 40 -7.44 -1.87 8.11
C ASN A 40 -6.43 -0.80 7.65
N TYR A 41 -5.41 -1.18 6.87
CA TYR A 41 -4.45 -0.21 6.33
C TYR A 41 -5.09 0.78 5.35
N LYS A 42 -6.08 0.34 4.57
CA LYS A 42 -6.85 1.23 3.69
C LYS A 42 -7.61 2.27 4.48
N GLU A 43 -8.33 1.84 5.52
CA GLU A 43 -9.09 2.72 6.41
C GLU A 43 -8.19 3.73 7.11
N ILE A 44 -7.04 3.27 7.63
CA ILE A 44 -6.02 4.16 8.24
C ILE A 44 -5.57 5.20 7.22
N GLY A 45 -5.15 4.79 6.02
CA GLY A 45 -4.72 5.72 4.98
C GLY A 45 -5.79 6.76 4.62
N LEU A 46 -7.03 6.33 4.44
CA LEU A 46 -8.15 7.25 4.16
C LEU A 46 -8.37 8.22 5.33
N SER A 47 -8.32 7.76 6.57
CA SER A 47 -8.46 8.62 7.76
C SER A 47 -7.33 9.65 7.91
N LEU A 48 -6.14 9.35 7.37
CA LEU A 48 -4.99 10.25 7.35
C LEU A 48 -5.05 11.29 6.20
N GLY A 49 -6.05 11.18 5.33
CA GLY A 49 -6.30 12.14 4.25
C GLY A 49 -5.52 11.88 2.97
N PHE A 50 -5.12 10.63 2.69
CA PHE A 50 -4.75 10.26 1.32
C PHE A 50 -6.00 10.30 0.44
N GLN A 51 -5.88 10.90 -0.75
CA GLN A 51 -6.99 10.97 -1.72
C GLN A 51 -7.32 9.60 -2.30
N HIS A 52 -6.30 8.75 -2.47
CA HIS A 52 -6.49 7.40 -2.97
C HIS A 52 -5.59 6.41 -2.24
N VAL A 53 -6.18 5.27 -1.84
CA VAL A 53 -5.48 4.19 -1.14
C VAL A 53 -5.85 2.85 -1.76
N GLU A 54 -4.90 2.25 -2.47
CA GLU A 54 -4.99 0.85 -2.90
C GLU A 54 -4.24 -0.02 -1.88
N SER A 55 -4.91 -1.06 -1.37
CA SER A 55 -4.34 -1.91 -0.33
C SER A 55 -4.83 -3.34 -0.51
N GLY A 56 -3.93 -4.27 -0.77
CA GLY A 56 -4.27 -5.67 -0.97
C GLY A 56 -3.08 -6.53 -1.39
N PRO A 57 -3.16 -7.87 -1.27
CA PRO A 57 -2.01 -8.75 -1.49
C PRO A 57 -1.34 -8.59 -2.86
N PHE A 58 -2.15 -8.39 -3.91
CA PHE A 58 -1.67 -8.29 -5.29
C PHE A 58 -1.53 -6.85 -5.80
N VAL A 59 -1.75 -5.84 -4.96
CA VAL A 59 -1.57 -4.44 -5.35
C VAL A 59 -0.11 -4.17 -5.72
N ARG A 60 0.07 -3.39 -6.77
CA ARG A 60 1.36 -2.89 -7.27
C ARG A 60 1.22 -1.40 -7.57
N SER A 61 2.33 -0.69 -7.70
CA SER A 61 2.32 0.75 -7.96
C SER A 61 1.59 1.14 -9.24
N SER A 62 1.59 0.29 -10.26
CA SER A 62 0.85 0.50 -11.51
C SER A 62 -0.59 -0.01 -11.49
N TYR A 63 -1.01 -0.71 -10.42
CA TYR A 63 -2.34 -1.30 -10.34
C TYR A 63 -3.40 -0.18 -10.28
N HIS A 64 -4.24 -0.09 -11.32
CA HIS A 64 -5.24 0.96 -11.50
C HIS A 64 -4.73 2.41 -11.53
N ALA A 65 -3.45 2.65 -11.83
CA ALA A 65 -2.90 4.02 -11.86
C ALA A 65 -3.67 4.96 -12.81
N GLU A 66 -4.24 4.42 -13.90
CA GLU A 66 -5.13 5.14 -14.83
C GLU A 66 -6.40 5.72 -14.18
N LYS A 67 -6.88 5.14 -13.08
CA LYS A 67 -8.05 5.62 -12.33
C LYS A 67 -7.71 6.73 -11.34
N HIS A 68 -6.43 7.00 -11.10
CA HIS A 68 -5.95 7.96 -10.10
C HIS A 68 -5.54 9.31 -10.71
N VAL A 69 -5.52 9.40 -12.04
CA VAL A 69 -5.23 10.63 -12.79
C VAL A 69 -6.54 11.18 -13.33
N ASN A 70 -7.22 12.03 -12.55
CA ASN A 70 -8.29 12.93 -13.01
C ASN A 70 -8.28 14.20 -12.17
#